data_AF-A0A2H2ZR82-F1
#
_entry.id   AF-A0A2H2ZR82-F1
#
_cell.length_a   1.000
_cell.length_b   1.000
_cell.length_c   1.000
_cell.angle_alpha   90.00
_cell.angle_beta   90.00
_cell.angle_gamma   90.00
#
_symmetry.space_group_name_H-M   'P 1'
#
loop_
_entity.id
_entity.type
_entity.pdbx_description
1 polymer ?
#
loop_
_entity_poly.entity_id
_entity_poly.type
_entity_poly.pdbx_seq_one_letter_code
_entity_poly.pdbx_strand_id
1 'polypeptide(L)'
;MSVAALGNKPFVSDLKSGSSALALIRDRFRHVAMDLALWTFYETLPTAMGPVSRVVVEKDSAILGFDKERIQAMNADHRHVCKFTSRDDSNYKMLRNALLTAIDEIKGEYLVSTFSHLNSANTLTKGDEIQCLKAFLKVADTWEDDLAL
;
A
#
# COMPACT_ATOMS: atom_id res chain seq x y z
N MET A 1 41.33 1.94 20.34
CA MET A 1 40.58 0.70 20.65
C MET A 1 39.16 1.11 21.03
N SER A 2 38.22 1.07 20.07
CA SER A 2 36.81 1.43 20.35
C SER A 2 36.09 0.22 20.90
N VAL A 3 35.63 0.30 22.15
CA VAL A 3 34.87 -0.76 22.80
C VAL A 3 33.42 -0.58 22.38
N ALA A 4 32.93 -1.42 21.46
CA ALA A 4 31.51 -1.49 21.22
C ALA A 4 30.84 -1.98 22.50
N ALA A 5 29.97 -1.16 23.09
CA ALA A 5 29.13 -1.57 24.21
C ALA A 5 28.20 -2.69 23.71
N LEU A 6 28.56 -3.94 23.99
CA LEU A 6 27.76 -5.12 23.68
C LEU A 6 26.64 -5.23 24.72
N GLY A 7 25.68 -4.30 24.63
CA GLY A 7 24.47 -4.35 25.44
C GLY A 7 23.63 -5.55 25.01
N ASN A 8 23.24 -6.39 25.96
CA ASN A 8 22.24 -7.42 25.70
C ASN A 8 20.92 -6.74 25.36
N LYS A 9 20.44 -6.93 24.12
CA LYS A 9 19.19 -6.36 23.62
C LYS A 9 18.16 -7.49 23.53
N PRO A 10 17.51 -7.86 24.65
CA PRO A 10 16.61 -9.02 24.67
C PRO A 10 15.48 -8.89 23.63
N PHE A 11 15.00 -7.68 23.36
CA PHE A 11 13.99 -7.42 22.31
C PHE A 11 14.42 -7.82 20.89
N VAL A 12 15.72 -8.03 20.62
CA VAL A 12 16.18 -8.49 19.30
C VAL A 12 15.73 -9.93 19.05
N SER A 13 15.56 -10.76 20.09
CA SER A 13 15.00 -12.11 19.88
C SER A 13 13.58 -12.07 19.35
N ASP A 14 12.81 -11.05 19.73
CA ASP A 14 11.43 -10.87 19.27
C ASP A 14 11.39 -10.45 17.80
N LEU A 15 12.45 -9.89 17.24
CA LEU A 15 12.55 -9.50 15.83
C LEU A 15 13.09 -10.62 14.93
N LYS A 16 13.52 -11.75 15.50
CA LYS A 16 14.01 -12.88 14.71
C LYS A 16 12.85 -13.59 14.02
N SER A 17 13.08 -14.03 12.79
CA SER A 17 12.14 -14.86 12.05
C SER A 17 11.69 -16.06 12.89
N GLY A 18 10.37 -16.30 12.93
CA GLY A 18 9.76 -17.37 13.71
C GLY A 18 9.57 -17.09 15.19
N SER A 19 9.86 -15.88 15.69
CA SER A 19 9.57 -15.52 17.08
C SER A 19 8.06 -15.55 17.38
N SER A 20 7.72 -15.85 18.63
CA SER A 20 6.33 -15.80 19.11
C SER A 20 5.73 -14.39 19.04
N ALA A 21 6.56 -13.36 19.25
CA ALA A 21 6.17 -11.97 19.14
C ALA A 21 5.72 -11.60 17.71
N LEU A 22 6.51 -11.94 16.68
CA LEU A 22 6.12 -11.72 15.29
C LEU A 22 4.92 -12.57 14.89
N ALA A 23 4.84 -13.82 15.38
CA ALA A 23 3.69 -14.67 15.14
C ALA A 23 2.40 -14.05 15.68
N LEU A 24 2.43 -13.47 16.89
CA LEU A 24 1.30 -12.77 17.50
C LEU A 24 0.91 -11.51 16.71
N ILE A 25 1.89 -10.70 16.28
CA ILE A 25 1.63 -9.50 15.48
C ILE A 25 0.98 -9.88 14.15
N ARG A 26 1.52 -10.88 13.45
CA ARG A 26 0.96 -11.40 12.19
C ARG A 26 -0.46 -11.92 12.37
N ASP A 27 -0.70 -12.67 13.44
CA ASP A 27 -2.01 -13.23 13.73
C ASP A 27 -3.08 -12.13 13.92
N ARG A 28 -2.75 -11.11 14.70
CA ARG A 28 -3.62 -9.95 14.90
C ARG A 28 -3.85 -9.16 13.61
N PHE A 29 -2.79 -8.98 12.82
CA PHE A 29 -2.89 -8.22 11.57
C PHE A 29 -3.75 -8.94 10.52
N ARG A 30 -3.83 -10.29 10.54
CA ARG A 30 -4.65 -11.05 9.58
C ARG A 30 -6.10 -10.58 9.52
N HIS A 31 -6.69 -10.25 10.67
CA HIS A 31 -8.07 -9.79 10.73
C HIS A 31 -8.29 -8.45 10.01
N VAL A 32 -7.27 -7.60 9.98
CA VAL A 32 -7.31 -6.30 9.27
C VAL A 32 -6.91 -6.47 7.81
N ALA A 33 -5.95 -7.37 7.52
CA ALA A 33 -5.43 -7.61 6.18
C ALA A 33 -6.50 -8.04 5.16
N MET A 34 -7.60 -8.67 5.62
CA MET A 34 -8.69 -9.11 4.75
C MET A 34 -9.40 -7.97 4.01
N ASP A 35 -9.39 -6.80 4.61
CA ASP A 35 -10.08 -5.59 4.14
C ASP A 35 -9.09 -4.56 3.53
N LEU A 36 -7.81 -4.92 3.41
CA LEU A 36 -6.77 -4.05 2.85
C LEU A 36 -6.34 -4.53 1.46
N ALA A 37 -6.18 -3.57 0.55
CA ALA A 37 -5.45 -3.76 -0.69
C ALA A 37 -3.94 -3.76 -0.40
N LEU A 38 -3.36 -4.95 -0.17
CA LEU A 38 -1.94 -5.09 0.15
C LEU A 38 -1.10 -5.18 -1.12
N TRP A 39 -0.06 -4.34 -1.19
CA TRP A 39 0.95 -4.37 -2.23
C TRP A 39 2.33 -4.45 -1.60
N THR A 40 3.13 -5.41 -2.07
CA THR A 40 4.49 -5.65 -1.58
C THR A 40 5.47 -5.50 -2.72
N PHE A 41 6.54 -4.78 -2.46
CA PHE A 41 7.64 -4.59 -3.39
C PHE A 41 8.94 -5.02 -2.72
N TYR A 42 9.72 -5.87 -3.39
CA TYR A 42 10.95 -6.41 -2.82
C TYR A 42 12.13 -6.33 -3.79
N GLU A 43 13.34 -6.23 -3.23
CA GLU A 43 14.59 -6.19 -3.99
C GLU A 43 14.92 -7.55 -4.65
N THR A 44 15.57 -7.52 -5.80
CA THR A 44 16.05 -8.74 -6.49
C THR A 44 17.55 -8.77 -6.71
N LEU A 45 18.24 -7.64 -6.52
CA LEU A 45 19.69 -7.55 -6.72
C LEU A 45 20.41 -7.52 -5.37
N PRO A 46 21.59 -8.15 -5.28
CA PRO A 46 22.34 -8.15 -4.04
C PRO A 46 22.98 -6.77 -3.79
N THR A 47 22.91 -6.31 -2.54
CA THR A 47 23.53 -5.06 -2.09
C THR A 47 24.98 -5.31 -1.68
N ALA A 48 25.91 -4.52 -2.24
CA ALA A 48 27.32 -4.59 -1.87
C ALA A 48 27.54 -4.13 -0.42
N MET A 49 28.05 -5.02 0.43
CA MET A 49 28.40 -4.77 1.84
C MET A 49 29.92 -4.92 2.05
N GLY A 50 30.70 -4.19 1.26
CA GLY A 50 32.16 -4.31 1.25
C GLY A 50 32.60 -5.49 0.36
N PRO A 51 33.36 -6.48 0.87
CA PRO A 51 33.88 -7.58 0.06
C PRO A 51 32.82 -8.63 -0.33
N VAL A 52 31.63 -8.57 0.26
CA VAL A 52 30.53 -9.49 0.01
C VAL A 52 29.32 -8.72 -0.50
N SER A 53 28.55 -9.32 -1.41
CA SER A 53 27.25 -8.81 -1.84
C SER A 53 26.16 -9.82 -1.48
N ARG A 54 25.04 -9.34 -0.93
CA ARG A 54 23.89 -10.20 -0.60
C ARG A 54 22.58 -9.43 -0.73
N VAL A 55 21.50 -10.15 -1.00
CA VAL A 55 20.15 -9.63 -0.81
C VAL A 55 19.99 -9.31 0.69
N VAL A 56 19.52 -8.11 1.01
CA VAL A 56 19.46 -7.65 2.40
C VAL A 56 18.24 -8.22 3.09
N VAL A 57 17.10 -8.19 2.41
CA VAL A 57 15.83 -8.76 2.85
C VAL A 57 15.45 -9.88 1.90
N GLU A 58 15.53 -11.12 2.40
CA GLU A 58 15.08 -12.29 1.64
C GLU A 58 13.59 -12.16 1.30
N LYS A 59 13.19 -12.68 0.12
CA LYS A 59 11.82 -12.59 -0.37
C LYS A 59 10.79 -13.03 0.66
N ASP A 60 11.02 -14.17 1.31
CA ASP A 60 10.08 -14.74 2.30
C ASP A 60 9.93 -13.86 3.55
N SER A 61 10.92 -13.01 3.83
CA SER A 61 10.84 -11.98 4.87
C SER A 61 10.20 -10.68 4.39
N ALA A 62 10.20 -10.41 3.09
CA ALA A 62 9.63 -9.19 2.50
C ALA A 62 8.13 -9.33 2.23
N ILE A 63 7.64 -10.55 2.01
CA ILE A 63 6.21 -10.84 1.77
C ILE A 63 5.47 -11.11 3.09
N LEU A 64 4.21 -10.71 3.15
CA LEU A 64 3.36 -10.90 4.33
C LEU A 64 2.66 -12.26 4.32
N GLY A 65 2.46 -12.86 3.14
CA GLY A 65 1.88 -14.19 2.96
C GLY A 65 0.36 -14.23 3.10
N PHE A 66 -0.33 -13.13 2.76
CA PHE A 66 -1.80 -13.08 2.76
C PHE A 66 -2.36 -13.31 1.34
N ASP A 67 -3.51 -13.99 1.24
CA ASP A 67 -4.07 -14.43 -0.06
C ASP A 67 -4.30 -13.30 -1.09
N LYS A 68 -4.61 -12.08 -0.62
CA LYS A 68 -4.86 -10.91 -1.49
C LYS A 68 -3.64 -10.01 -1.67
N GLU A 69 -2.47 -10.40 -1.16
CA GLU A 69 -1.24 -9.62 -1.29
C GLU A 69 -0.74 -9.62 -2.74
N ARG A 70 -0.56 -8.43 -3.31
CA ARG A 70 -0.03 -8.25 -4.67
C ARG A 70 1.47 -8.02 -4.58
N ILE A 71 2.23 -9.06 -4.90
CA ILE A 71 3.70 -9.07 -4.75
C ILE A 71 4.37 -8.68 -6.07
N GLN A 72 5.30 -7.73 -6.00
CA GLN A 72 6.03 -7.19 -7.15
C GLN A 72 7.53 -7.22 -6.90
N ALA A 73 8.28 -7.75 -7.86
CA ALA A 73 9.72 -7.83 -7.81
C ALA A 73 10.34 -6.57 -8.44
N MET A 74 11.17 -5.84 -7.68
CA MET A 74 11.85 -4.65 -8.18
C MET A 74 13.27 -5.01 -8.60
N ASN A 75 13.64 -4.68 -9.84
CA ASN A 75 15.00 -4.86 -10.33
C ASN A 75 15.92 -3.80 -9.73
N ALA A 76 16.24 -3.97 -8.45
CA ALA A 76 17.03 -3.04 -7.66
C ALA A 76 17.65 -3.78 -6.48
N ASP A 77 18.72 -3.22 -5.94
CA ASP A 77 19.27 -3.60 -4.65
C ASP A 77 18.55 -2.83 -3.52
N HIS A 78 18.75 -3.24 -2.27
CA HIS A 78 18.17 -2.60 -1.09
C HIS A 78 18.42 -1.09 -0.99
N ARG A 79 19.55 -0.59 -1.50
CA ARG A 79 19.90 0.85 -1.44
C ARG A 79 19.19 1.68 -2.50
N HIS A 80 18.71 1.03 -3.56
CA HIS A 80 18.12 1.67 -4.72
C HIS A 80 16.66 1.26 -4.98
N VAL A 81 16.10 0.33 -4.20
CA VAL A 81 14.72 -0.17 -4.39
C VAL A 81 13.66 0.94 -4.39
N CYS A 82 13.87 2.03 -3.63
CA CYS A 82 12.99 3.20 -3.63
C CYS A 82 13.55 4.42 -4.39
N LYS A 83 14.56 4.23 -5.25
CA LYS A 83 15.20 5.30 -6.01
C LYS A 83 15.03 5.05 -7.50
N PHE A 84 14.54 6.06 -8.20
CA PHE A 84 14.23 5.96 -9.61
C PHE A 84 15.05 6.97 -10.39
N THR A 85 15.58 6.54 -11.53
CA THR A 85 16.44 7.38 -12.36
C THR A 85 15.64 8.43 -13.14
N SER A 86 14.40 8.10 -13.53
CA SER A 86 13.49 8.99 -14.25
C SER A 86 12.05 8.47 -14.17
N ARG A 87 11.10 9.19 -14.78
CA ARG A 87 9.72 8.72 -14.97
C ARG A 87 9.61 7.53 -15.93
N ASP A 88 10.66 7.24 -16.70
CA ASP A 88 10.71 6.13 -17.63
C ASP A 88 11.19 4.81 -17.03
N ASP A 89 11.76 4.88 -15.84
CA ASP A 89 12.22 3.74 -15.04
C ASP A 89 11.09 2.70 -14.85
N SER A 90 11.39 1.43 -15.10
CA SER A 90 10.40 0.35 -15.03
C SER A 90 9.88 0.14 -13.60
N ASN A 91 10.76 0.25 -12.60
CA ASN A 91 10.39 0.12 -11.20
C ASN A 91 9.51 1.31 -10.76
N TYR A 92 9.80 2.51 -11.26
CA TYR A 92 8.92 3.67 -11.04
C TYR A 92 7.54 3.47 -11.65
N LYS A 93 7.47 3.06 -12.92
CA LYS A 93 6.20 2.80 -13.62
C LYS A 93 5.39 1.73 -12.90
N MET A 94 6.04 0.68 -12.41
CA MET A 94 5.41 -0.39 -11.63
C MET A 94 4.77 0.16 -10.35
N LEU A 95 5.54 0.89 -9.53
CA LEU A 95 5.02 1.48 -8.29
C LEU A 95 3.89 2.48 -8.57
N ARG A 96 4.07 3.37 -9.55
CA ARG A 96 3.05 4.35 -9.96
C ARG A 96 1.75 3.66 -10.38
N ASN A 97 1.85 2.63 -11.22
CA ASN A 97 0.67 1.91 -11.70
C ASN A 97 -0.06 1.20 -10.55
N ALA A 98 0.67 0.58 -9.61
CA ALA A 98 0.08 -0.01 -8.42
C ALA A 98 -0.67 1.02 -7.55
N LEU A 99 -0.10 2.22 -7.38
CA LEU A 99 -0.78 3.31 -6.68
C LEU A 99 -2.03 3.79 -7.41
N LEU A 100 -1.98 3.93 -8.74
CA LEU A 100 -3.15 4.29 -9.54
C LEU A 100 -4.25 3.23 -9.39
N THR A 101 -3.90 1.95 -9.50
CA THR A 101 -4.84 0.84 -9.28
C THR A 101 -5.44 0.90 -7.88
N ALA A 102 -4.64 1.12 -6.84
CA ALA A 102 -5.14 1.24 -5.47
C ALA A 102 -6.13 2.41 -5.31
N ILE A 103 -5.83 3.57 -5.91
CA ILE A 103 -6.73 4.72 -5.89
C ILE A 103 -8.04 4.42 -6.61
N ASP A 104 -7.98 3.76 -7.77
CA ASP A 104 -9.16 3.42 -8.56
C ASP A 104 -10.03 2.37 -7.85
N GLU A 105 -9.40 1.39 -7.18
CA GLU A 105 -10.10 0.42 -6.31
C GLU A 105 -10.84 1.13 -5.17
N ILE A 106 -10.17 2.03 -4.44
CA ILE A 106 -10.78 2.80 -3.34
C ILE A 106 -11.96 3.64 -3.84
N LYS A 107 -11.81 4.30 -5.00
CA LYS A 107 -12.91 5.09 -5.60
C LYS A 107 -14.08 4.19 -6.01
N GLY A 108 -13.80 3.02 -6.58
CA GLY A 108 -14.81 2.04 -6.96
C GLY A 108 -15.60 1.52 -5.76
N GLU A 109 -14.92 1.18 -4.67
CA GLU A 109 -15.56 0.76 -3.42
C GLU A 109 -16.44 1.86 -2.82
N TYR A 110 -15.95 3.10 -2.79
CA TYR A 110 -16.73 4.25 -2.34
C TYR A 110 -18.02 4.45 -3.15
N LEU A 111 -17.91 4.31 -4.48
CA LEU A 111 -19.04 4.39 -5.40
C LEU A 111 -20.08 3.30 -5.13
N VAL A 112 -19.64 2.04 -5.05
CA VAL A 112 -20.52 0.90 -4.80
C VAL A 112 -21.23 1.05 -3.45
N SER A 113 -20.51 1.45 -2.40
CA SER A 113 -21.07 1.74 -1.08
C SER A 113 -22.17 2.80 -1.16
N THR A 114 -21.89 3.93 -1.84
CA THR A 114 -22.83 5.04 -1.98
C THR A 114 -24.10 4.59 -2.71
N PHE A 115 -23.96 3.91 -3.87
CA PHE A 115 -25.12 3.42 -4.62
C PHE A 115 -25.91 2.32 -3.90
N SER A 116 -25.25 1.46 -3.12
CA SER A 116 -25.92 0.42 -2.33
C SER A 116 -26.76 1.02 -1.19
N HIS A 117 -26.26 2.08 -0.56
CA HIS A 117 -27.02 2.87 0.41
C HIS A 117 -28.24 3.53 -0.23
N LEU A 118 -28.10 4.02 -1.47
CA LEU A 118 -29.22 4.62 -2.22
C LEU A 118 -30.30 3.58 -2.54
N ASN A 119 -29.94 2.44 -3.12
CA ASN A 119 -30.92 1.40 -3.49
C ASN A 119 -31.65 0.78 -2.27
N SER A 120 -31.04 0.83 -1.09
CA SER A 120 -31.66 0.33 0.15
C SER A 120 -32.65 1.32 0.78
N ALA A 121 -32.50 2.62 0.49
CA ALA A 121 -33.44 3.66 0.88
C ALA A 121 -34.58 3.73 -0.16
N ASN A 122 -35.52 2.78 -0.11
CA ASN A 122 -36.64 2.65 -1.05
C ASN A 122 -37.72 3.78 -0.96
N THR A 123 -37.31 5.01 -0.65
CA THR A 123 -38.11 6.24 -0.73
C THR A 123 -37.24 7.43 -1.16
N LEU A 124 -36.40 7.27 -2.19
CA LEU A 124 -35.65 8.39 -2.76
C LEU A 124 -36.47 9.06 -3.85
N THR A 125 -36.68 10.36 -3.70
CA THR A 125 -37.25 11.18 -4.76
C THR A 125 -36.16 11.51 -5.77
N LYS A 126 -36.52 11.86 -7.02
CA LYS A 126 -35.55 12.28 -8.05
C LYS A 126 -34.58 13.39 -7.59
N GLY A 127 -34.96 14.21 -6.62
CA GLY A 127 -34.10 15.26 -6.06
C GLY A 127 -32.92 14.71 -5.28
N ASP A 128 -33.12 13.60 -4.57
CA ASP A 128 -32.09 13.00 -3.72
C ASP A 128 -31.00 12.30 -4.56
N GLU A 129 -31.38 11.67 -5.68
CA GLU A 129 -30.44 11.09 -6.65
C GLU A 129 -29.50 12.16 -7.24
N ILE A 130 -30.04 13.32 -7.61
CA ILE A 130 -29.28 14.44 -8.17
C ILE A 130 -28.31 15.02 -7.13
N GLN A 131 -28.73 15.14 -5.87
CA GLN A 131 -27.88 15.70 -4.82
C GLN A 131 -26.69 14.79 -4.48
N CYS A 132 -26.90 13.47 -4.52
CA CYS A 132 -25.82 12.50 -4.36
C CYS A 132 -24.85 12.48 -5.56
N LEU A 133 -25.36 12.56 -6.78
CA LEU A 133 -24.53 12.72 -7.99
C LEU A 133 -23.67 14.00 -7.92
N LYS A 134 -24.23 15.12 -7.46
CA LYS A 134 -23.49 16.38 -7.24
C LYS A 134 -22.38 16.23 -6.20
N ALA A 135 -22.68 15.59 -5.06
CA ALA A 135 -21.68 15.32 -4.03
C ALA A 135 -20.55 14.40 -4.52
N PHE A 136 -20.88 13.36 -5.30
CA PHE A 136 -19.90 12.44 -5.89
C PHE A 136 -19.01 13.13 -6.93
N LEU A 137 -19.61 13.87 -7.85
CA LEU A 137 -18.91 14.59 -8.91
C LEU A 137 -18.16 15.83 -8.39
N LYS A 138 -18.33 16.16 -7.09
CA LYS A 138 -17.88 17.42 -6.48
C LYS A 138 -18.33 18.65 -7.26
N VAL A 139 -19.49 18.53 -7.92
CA VAL A 139 -20.12 19.66 -8.61
C VAL A 139 -20.77 20.50 -7.52
N ALA A 140 -20.10 21.59 -7.15
CA ALA A 140 -20.73 22.64 -6.37
C ALA A 140 -21.62 23.44 -7.33
N ASP A 141 -22.90 23.63 -6.99
CA ASP A 141 -23.73 24.62 -7.68
C ASP A 141 -23.30 26.03 -7.23
N THR A 142 -22.07 26.41 -7.51
CA THR A 142 -21.61 27.78 -7.31
C THR A 142 -21.73 28.50 -8.64
N TRP A 143 -22.62 29.49 -8.68
CA TRP A 143 -22.84 30.43 -9.79
C TRP A 143 -21.57 31.18 -10.23
N GLU A 144 -20.48 31.06 -9.48
CA GLU A 144 -19.16 31.60 -9.81
C GLU A 144 -18.45 30.82 -10.92
N ASP A 145 -18.74 29.52 -11.11
CA ASP A 145 -18.09 28.69 -12.16
C ASP A 145 -18.55 29.04 -13.58
N ASP A 146 -19.77 29.58 -13.75
CA ASP A 146 -20.29 30.04 -15.04
C ASP A 146 -19.73 31.42 -15.46
N LEU A 147 -19.03 32.12 -14.56
CA LEU A 147 -18.44 33.44 -14.80
C LEU A 147 -16.95 33.38 -15.18
N ALA A 148 -16.34 32.21 -15.15
CA ALA A 148 -14.97 31.98 -15.60
C ALA A 148 -14.94 31.55 -17.08
N LEU A 149 -15.36 32.46 -17.97
CA LEU A 149 -15.08 32.43 -19.41
C LEU A 149 -13.84 33.27 -19.72
#